data_AF-A0A3R7IW51-F1
#
_entry.id   AF-A0A3R7IW51-F1
#
_cell.length_a   1.000
_cell.length_b   1.000
_cell.length_c   1.000
_cell.angle_alpha   90.00
_cell.angle_beta   90.00
_cell.angle_gamma   90.00
#
_symmetry.space_group_name_H-M   'P 1'
#
loop_
_entity.id
_entity.type
_entity.pdbx_description
1 polymer ?
#
loop_
_entity_poly.entity_id
_entity_poly.type
_entity_poly.pdbx_seq_one_letter_code
_entity_poly.pdbx_strand_id
1 'polypeptide(L)'
;MSKPTFEELQVTAVSPESTLTKEALAVADALEENKAICFTGINEWGSPHTIISGEAQEVLNIITTLQMFVAPRMLRELELGVESPENCRTKWTVNSILRRYMFQAISNSIEYSSISAADFSVFPDYTECRPNISVETLVDSRLALSTNGEDRLAVVPDIAKLFPFDFASSLAVVPNVLPAENTIYDVSHVTQPLFRAYYGGCRVREVNTTGIFVEDSCNNTAHWELYELMIQAPDDLPVCSTDNICVRNFYNSLWEWVTQLDLDHKNRVKVLLNVFRNRFGDTVQISVLPGMVVVQMLLMGIISCYQVMSHKRSVLLTQIWAYRCQNGRMQLLYFAEVTYHLVSNSGVYYLGLATGTLTVESLSNLTLCFFAFSYSFVNMLKARSGEQQLARHFRLAWELIQLVMVSCIASALYSFRATSLSFIIDMNGELLRKTSDGGAALCKLRDSCVVFKHNMALALTVVSLGLDFVAAGVTMAAYDIRTALSRCAIRQGLHRLQ
;
A
#
# COMPACT_ATOMS: atom_id res chain seq x y z
N MET A 1 10.71 -7.00 34.56
CA MET A 1 10.30 -5.58 34.49
C MET A 1 8.91 -5.49 33.90
N SER A 2 8.08 -4.51 34.31
CA SER A 2 6.74 -4.26 33.76
C SER A 2 6.79 -3.25 32.61
N LYS A 3 5.72 -3.18 31.83
CA LYS A 3 5.54 -2.17 30.78
C LYS A 3 5.65 -0.74 31.35
N PRO A 4 6.45 0.15 30.75
CA PRO A 4 6.58 1.53 31.22
C PRO A 4 5.36 2.38 30.85
N THR A 5 4.99 3.35 31.70
CA THR A 5 4.01 4.37 31.31
C THR A 5 4.68 5.42 30.43
N PHE A 6 3.93 6.04 29.51
CA PHE A 6 4.51 7.06 28.63
C PHE A 6 4.91 8.34 29.37
N GLU A 7 4.16 8.70 30.41
CA GLU A 7 4.42 9.86 31.26
C GLU A 7 5.78 9.72 31.98
N GLU A 8 6.11 8.52 32.47
CA GLU A 8 7.43 8.23 33.07
C GLU A 8 8.59 8.42 32.07
N LEU A 9 8.37 8.11 30.78
CA LEU A 9 9.37 8.27 29.71
C LEU A 9 9.54 9.74 29.28
N GLN A 10 8.50 10.57 29.37
CA GLN A 10 8.60 12.00 29.05
C GLN A 10 9.19 12.82 30.21
N VAL A 11 8.84 12.50 31.46
CA VAL A 11 9.31 13.25 32.64
C VAL A 11 10.83 13.09 32.83
N THR A 12 11.40 11.93 32.48
CA THR A 12 12.87 11.72 32.51
C THR A 12 13.61 12.55 31.46
N ALA A 13 12.98 12.92 30.34
CA ALA A 13 13.61 13.70 29.27
C ALA A 13 13.71 15.21 29.56
N VAL A 14 12.93 15.72 30.53
CA VAL A 14 12.87 17.17 30.86
C VAL A 14 13.71 17.53 32.10
N SER A 15 14.27 16.54 32.79
CA SER A 15 15.20 16.77 33.91
C SER A 15 16.61 17.12 33.37
N PRO A 16 17.23 18.25 33.78
CA PRO A 16 18.52 18.71 33.25
C PRO A 16 19.74 17.90 33.74
N GLU A 17 19.54 16.86 34.57
CA GLU A 17 20.59 15.94 34.98
C GLU A 17 20.33 14.58 34.32
N SER A 18 21.00 14.28 33.21
CA SER A 18 20.96 12.92 32.67
C SER A 18 21.75 12.01 33.61
N THR A 19 21.05 11.18 34.39
CA THR A 19 21.64 10.11 35.20
C THR A 19 22.00 8.92 34.33
N LEU A 20 22.69 9.14 33.21
CA LEU A 20 23.25 8.04 32.43
C LEU A 20 24.44 7.46 33.21
N THR A 21 24.47 6.13 33.34
CA THR A 21 25.60 5.45 33.96
C THR A 21 26.85 5.59 33.07
N LYS A 22 28.04 5.33 33.63
CA LYS A 22 29.28 5.38 32.83
C LYS A 22 29.25 4.37 31.69
N GLU A 23 28.61 3.23 31.92
CA GLU A 23 28.40 2.18 30.92
C GLU A 23 27.48 2.69 29.80
N ALA A 24 26.41 3.42 30.13
CA ALA A 24 25.52 4.01 29.14
C ALA A 24 26.21 5.10 28.30
N LEU A 25 27.10 5.91 28.91
CA LEU A 25 27.92 6.89 28.19
C LEU A 25 28.91 6.20 27.25
N ALA A 26 29.56 5.11 27.69
CA ALA A 26 30.47 4.36 26.82
C ALA A 26 29.76 3.74 25.61
N VAL A 27 28.51 3.29 25.77
CA VAL A 27 27.68 2.85 24.64
C VAL A 27 27.38 4.01 23.70
N ALA A 28 27.08 5.21 24.22
CA ALA A 28 26.84 6.39 23.40
C ALA A 28 28.08 6.80 22.58
N ASP A 29 29.26 6.81 23.20
CA ASP A 29 30.52 7.11 22.53
C ASP A 29 30.81 6.12 21.38
N ALA A 30 30.57 4.83 21.60
CA ALA A 30 30.75 3.79 20.59
C ALA A 30 29.78 3.96 19.40
N LEU A 31 28.53 4.33 19.67
CA LEU A 31 27.54 4.61 18.62
C LEU A 31 27.94 5.81 17.76
N GLU A 32 28.51 6.86 18.38
CA GLU A 32 29.00 8.03 17.64
C GLU A 32 30.21 7.67 16.76
N GLU A 33 31.17 6.92 17.29
CA GLU A 33 32.35 6.45 16.55
C GLU A 33 31.96 5.63 15.31
N ASN A 34 30.98 4.73 15.46
CA ASN A 34 30.51 3.86 14.39
C ASN A 34 29.45 4.49 13.49
N LYS A 35 29.11 5.77 13.72
CA LYS A 35 28.15 6.54 12.91
C LYS A 35 26.76 5.89 12.87
N ALA A 36 26.31 5.38 14.02
CA ALA A 36 24.94 4.94 14.20
C ALA A 36 23.97 6.08 13.89
N ILE A 37 22.79 5.74 13.36
CA ILE A 37 21.75 6.71 13.06
C ILE A 37 20.83 6.81 14.28
N CYS A 38 20.90 7.94 14.97
CA CYS A 38 20.04 8.26 16.10
C CYS A 38 19.04 9.33 15.69
N PHE A 39 17.76 9.11 16.00
CA PHE A 39 16.71 10.11 15.77
C PHE A 39 15.70 10.10 16.92
N THR A 40 15.31 11.29 17.35
CA THR A 40 14.18 11.49 18.27
C THR A 40 13.30 12.59 17.70
N GLY A 41 12.00 12.41 17.77
CA GLY A 41 11.06 13.42 17.32
C GLY A 41 9.63 12.90 17.23
N ILE A 42 8.81 13.66 16.51
CA ILE A 42 7.43 13.31 16.19
C ILE A 42 7.41 12.88 14.74
N ASN A 43 6.94 11.67 14.46
CA ASN A 43 6.84 11.18 13.09
C ASN A 43 5.73 11.90 12.29
N GLU A 44 5.63 11.62 10.99
CA GLU A 44 4.61 12.21 10.10
C GLU A 44 3.16 11.94 10.53
N TRP A 45 2.96 11.04 11.49
CA TRP A 45 1.66 10.62 12.02
C TRP A 45 1.41 11.15 13.43
N GLY A 46 2.33 11.92 14.00
CA GLY A 46 2.13 12.59 15.29
C GLY A 46 2.52 11.75 16.48
N SER A 47 3.11 10.59 16.25
CA SER A 47 3.60 9.72 17.31
C SER A 47 5.02 10.13 17.70
N PRO A 48 5.27 10.43 18.98
CA PRO A 48 6.62 10.53 19.53
C PRO A 48 7.36 9.23 19.31
N HIS A 49 8.60 9.34 18.88
CA HIS A 49 9.35 8.19 18.41
C HIS A 49 10.85 8.42 18.59
N THR A 50 11.53 7.40 19.13
CA THR A 50 12.98 7.37 19.30
C THR A 50 13.55 6.15 18.61
N ILE A 51 14.57 6.37 17.79
CA ILE A 51 15.24 5.36 16.96
C ILE A 51 16.72 5.39 17.24
N ILE A 52 17.31 4.19 17.36
CA ILE A 52 18.74 4.00 17.18
C ILE A 52 18.92 2.85 16.19
N SER A 53 19.63 3.11 15.10
CA SER A 53 19.93 2.14 14.04
C SER A 53 21.43 2.00 13.86
N GLY A 54 21.94 0.77 13.95
CA GLY A 54 23.37 0.45 13.96
C GLY A 54 23.62 -1.01 13.60
N GLU A 55 24.80 -1.52 13.97
CA GLU A 55 25.10 -2.95 13.87
C GLU A 55 24.36 -3.75 14.95
N ALA A 56 24.16 -5.06 14.71
CA ALA A 56 23.42 -5.93 15.63
C ALA A 56 24.00 -5.91 17.06
N GLN A 57 25.33 -5.97 17.18
CA GLN A 57 26.00 -5.97 18.47
C GLN A 57 25.80 -4.65 19.23
N GLU A 58 25.77 -3.52 18.51
CA GLU A 58 25.56 -2.21 19.12
C GLU A 58 24.16 -2.12 19.71
N VAL A 59 23.15 -2.53 18.95
CA VAL A 59 21.76 -2.56 19.43
C VAL A 59 21.61 -3.50 20.63
N LEU A 60 22.31 -4.64 20.63
CA LEU A 60 22.29 -5.57 21.77
C LEU A 60 22.93 -4.95 23.01
N ASN A 61 24.04 -4.20 22.85
CA ASN A 61 24.69 -3.48 23.94
C ASN A 61 23.76 -2.41 24.54
N ILE A 62 22.98 -1.71 23.71
CA ILE A 62 21.99 -0.73 24.18
C ILE A 62 20.94 -1.41 25.06
N ILE A 63 20.32 -2.49 24.55
CA ILE A 63 19.23 -3.19 25.24
C ILE A 63 19.69 -3.75 26.58
N THR A 64 20.87 -4.35 26.60
CA THR A 64 21.42 -4.99 27.81
C THR A 64 21.88 -3.94 28.84
N THR A 65 22.55 -2.88 28.41
CA THR A 65 23.05 -1.81 29.29
C THR A 65 21.91 -1.00 29.90
N LEU A 66 20.90 -0.64 29.10
CA LEU A 66 19.75 0.14 29.55
C LEU A 66 18.62 -0.73 30.12
N GLN A 67 18.79 -2.05 30.16
CA GLN A 67 17.78 -3.02 30.62
C GLN A 67 16.41 -2.81 29.97
N MET A 68 16.39 -2.62 28.65
CA MET A 68 15.16 -2.30 27.91
C MET A 68 14.18 -3.48 27.91
N PHE A 69 12.89 -3.19 28.03
CA PHE A 69 11.83 -4.19 28.05
C PHE A 69 11.43 -4.67 26.65
N VAL A 70 12.35 -5.36 25.96
CA VAL A 70 12.18 -5.92 24.59
C VAL A 70 11.61 -7.34 24.66
N ALA A 71 10.78 -7.72 23.67
CA ALA A 71 10.19 -9.07 23.58
C ALA A 71 11.29 -10.14 23.51
N PRO A 72 11.18 -11.28 24.23
CA PRO A 72 12.23 -12.30 24.25
C PRO A 72 12.51 -12.86 22.85
N ARG A 73 11.47 -12.97 22.02
CA ARG A 73 11.59 -13.34 20.62
C ARG A 73 12.45 -12.34 19.84
N MET A 74 12.15 -11.04 19.93
CA MET A 74 12.93 -10.01 19.23
C MET A 74 14.37 -9.93 19.73
N LEU A 75 14.58 -10.16 21.03
CA LEU A 75 15.93 -10.25 21.60
C LEU A 75 16.68 -11.45 21.02
N ARG A 76 16.04 -12.62 20.93
CA ARG A 76 16.65 -13.80 20.31
C ARG A 76 16.90 -13.61 18.81
N GLU A 77 16.01 -12.92 18.10
CA GLU A 77 16.21 -12.53 16.70
C GLU A 77 17.50 -11.69 16.56
N LEU A 78 17.70 -10.71 17.44
CA LEU A 78 18.90 -9.88 17.47
C LEU A 78 20.17 -10.67 17.81
N GLU A 79 20.12 -11.54 18.82
CA GLU A 79 21.26 -12.41 19.19
C GLU A 79 21.70 -13.28 18.02
N LEU A 80 20.76 -13.88 17.29
CA LEU A 80 21.10 -14.65 16.08
C LEU A 80 21.71 -13.76 14.98
N GLY A 81 21.28 -12.51 14.87
CA GLY A 81 21.89 -11.51 13.99
C GLY A 81 23.34 -11.18 14.36
N VAL A 82 23.67 -11.22 15.65
CA VAL A 82 25.04 -11.08 16.18
C VAL A 82 25.87 -12.34 15.95
N GLU A 83 25.30 -13.53 16.17
CA GLU A 83 25.98 -14.82 16.03
C GLU A 83 26.36 -15.13 14.57
N SER A 84 25.62 -14.59 13.59
CA SER A 84 25.79 -14.91 12.16
C SER A 84 25.66 -13.70 11.23
N PRO A 85 26.53 -12.68 11.36
CA PRO A 85 26.41 -11.41 10.62
C PRO A 85 26.63 -11.57 9.11
N GLU A 86 27.39 -12.59 8.69
CA GLU A 86 27.71 -12.83 7.28
C GLU A 86 26.56 -13.46 6.48
N ASN A 87 25.61 -14.12 7.15
CA ASN A 87 24.49 -14.78 6.47
C ASN A 87 23.47 -13.77 5.93
N CYS A 88 23.30 -12.64 6.62
CA CYS A 88 22.40 -11.57 6.19
C CYS A 88 22.86 -10.23 6.77
N ARG A 89 23.55 -9.45 5.94
CA ARG A 89 24.16 -8.19 6.38
C ARG A 89 23.15 -7.05 6.32
N THR A 90 22.62 -6.70 7.48
CA THR A 90 21.65 -5.62 7.66
C THR A 90 22.00 -4.79 8.89
N LYS A 91 21.56 -3.53 8.89
CA LYS A 91 21.45 -2.78 10.15
C LYS A 91 20.33 -3.35 10.99
N TRP A 92 20.44 -3.14 12.29
CA TRP A 92 19.42 -3.42 13.27
C TRP A 92 18.96 -2.11 13.88
N THR A 93 17.67 -2.05 14.16
CA THR A 93 17.03 -0.85 14.67
C THR A 93 16.29 -1.19 15.96
N VAL A 94 16.55 -0.40 17.00
CA VAL A 94 15.70 -0.33 18.20
C VAL A 94 14.81 0.90 18.10
N ASN A 95 13.52 0.68 18.31
CA ASN A 95 12.46 1.66 18.21
C ASN A 95 11.70 1.72 19.55
N SER A 96 11.50 2.92 20.06
CA SER A 96 10.50 3.22 21.10
C SER A 96 9.40 4.11 20.54
N ILE A 97 8.17 3.61 20.53
CA ILE A 97 7.00 4.31 20.00
C ILE A 97 5.75 4.01 20.83
N LEU A 98 4.83 4.98 20.85
CA LEU A 98 3.50 4.78 21.41
C LEU A 98 2.66 3.86 20.53
N ARG A 99 2.14 2.80 21.13
CA ARG A 99 1.22 1.86 20.48
C ARG A 99 -0.14 1.90 21.15
N ARG A 100 -1.18 1.74 20.34
CA ARG A 100 -2.55 1.61 20.83
C ARG A 100 -2.78 0.17 21.28
N TYR A 101 -3.24 0.02 22.51
CA TYR A 101 -3.70 -1.24 23.08
C TYR A 101 -5.19 -1.15 23.33
N MET A 102 -5.92 -2.19 22.93
CA MET A 102 -7.34 -2.34 23.15
C MET A 102 -7.58 -3.29 24.33
N PHE A 103 -8.57 -2.98 25.15
CA PHE A 103 -8.97 -3.83 26.27
C PHE A 103 -10.48 -3.77 26.47
N GLN A 104 -11.05 -4.82 27.08
CA GLN A 104 -12.45 -4.84 27.47
C GLN A 104 -12.59 -4.18 28.84
N ALA A 105 -13.36 -3.09 28.93
CA ALA A 105 -13.74 -2.53 30.23
C ALA A 105 -14.89 -3.32 30.88
N ILE A 106 -15.65 -4.04 30.06
CA ILE A 106 -16.74 -4.92 30.46
C ILE A 106 -16.54 -6.25 29.73
N SER A 107 -16.49 -7.33 30.50
CA SER A 107 -16.32 -8.68 29.98
C SER A 107 -17.37 -9.04 28.92
N ASN A 108 -16.93 -9.67 27.82
CA ASN A 108 -17.77 -10.07 26.69
C ASN A 108 -18.48 -8.92 25.95
N SER A 109 -18.01 -7.68 26.12
CA SER A 109 -18.49 -6.54 25.33
C SER A 109 -17.75 -6.42 24.01
N ILE A 110 -18.49 -6.05 22.95
CA ILE A 110 -17.90 -5.61 21.68
C ILE A 110 -17.30 -4.20 21.77
N GLU A 111 -17.63 -3.46 22.83
CA GLU A 111 -17.14 -2.10 23.06
C GLU A 111 -15.78 -2.13 23.76
N TYR A 112 -14.72 -2.20 22.95
CA TYR A 112 -13.35 -2.09 23.44
C TYR A 112 -12.99 -0.65 23.77
N SER A 113 -12.39 -0.47 24.94
CA SER A 113 -11.66 0.74 25.28
C SER A 113 -10.23 0.66 24.76
N SER A 114 -9.52 1.77 24.72
CA SER A 114 -8.12 1.77 24.29
C SER A 114 -7.25 2.74 25.06
N ILE A 115 -5.98 2.36 25.23
CA ILE A 115 -4.93 3.17 25.84
C ILE A 115 -3.71 3.21 24.94
N SER A 116 -3.00 4.33 24.92
CA SER A 116 -1.69 4.43 24.29
C SER A 116 -0.61 4.11 25.33
N ALA A 117 0.28 3.17 25.01
CA ALA A 117 1.39 2.81 25.88
C ALA A 117 2.67 2.62 25.06
N ALA A 118 3.80 2.96 25.65
CA ALA A 118 5.09 2.80 25.00
C ALA A 118 5.42 1.32 24.82
N ASP A 119 6.09 1.03 23.71
CA ASP A 119 6.51 -0.31 23.34
C ASP A 119 7.85 -0.27 22.63
N PHE A 120 8.72 -1.22 22.97
CA PHE A 120 10.05 -1.33 22.38
C PHE A 120 10.05 -2.44 21.33
N SER A 121 10.48 -2.11 20.12
CA SER A 121 10.57 -3.05 19.01
C SER A 121 12.00 -3.07 18.51
N VAL A 122 12.49 -4.27 18.18
CA VAL A 122 13.82 -4.49 17.64
C VAL A 122 13.68 -5.33 16.39
N PHE A 123 14.27 -4.87 15.30
CA PHE A 123 14.12 -5.50 14.01
C PHE A 123 15.32 -5.21 13.10
N PRO A 124 15.61 -6.10 12.14
CA PRO A 124 16.53 -5.79 11.06
C PRO A 124 15.87 -4.84 10.06
N ASP A 125 16.65 -3.93 9.46
CA ASP A 125 16.18 -3.03 8.40
C ASP A 125 15.64 -3.83 7.20
N TYR A 126 16.34 -4.90 6.81
CA TYR A 126 15.89 -5.84 5.78
C TYR A 126 15.12 -6.99 6.42
N THR A 127 13.83 -7.11 6.12
CA THR A 127 12.98 -8.09 6.81
C THR A 127 13.33 -9.53 6.43
N GLU A 128 13.89 -9.77 5.25
CA GLU A 128 14.41 -11.08 4.88
C GLU A 128 15.52 -11.59 5.81
N CYS A 129 16.20 -10.70 6.54
CA CYS A 129 17.20 -11.08 7.54
C CYS A 129 16.60 -11.51 8.88
N ARG A 130 15.29 -11.38 9.09
CA ARG A 130 14.66 -11.83 10.33
C ARG A 130 14.60 -13.36 10.39
N PRO A 131 15.23 -13.99 11.40
CA PRO A 131 15.09 -15.43 11.60
C PRO A 131 13.67 -15.79 12.06
N ASN A 132 13.16 -16.95 11.61
CA ASN A 132 11.89 -17.47 12.10
C ASN A 132 12.12 -18.29 13.37
N ILE A 133 11.70 -17.76 14.51
CA ILE A 133 11.92 -18.36 15.83
C ILE A 133 10.57 -18.80 16.44
N SER A 134 10.55 -19.99 17.04
CA SER A 134 9.42 -20.43 17.87
C SER A 134 9.50 -19.83 19.27
N VAL A 135 8.34 -19.42 19.77
CA VAL A 135 8.20 -18.61 20.97
C VAL A 135 8.05 -19.48 22.21
N GLU A 136 7.50 -20.68 22.06
CA GLU A 136 7.19 -21.64 23.13
C GLU A 136 8.42 -22.05 23.96
N THR A 137 9.62 -21.93 23.41
CA THR A 137 10.85 -22.42 24.04
C THR A 137 11.68 -21.36 24.77
N LEU A 138 11.25 -20.09 24.76
CA LEU A 138 12.11 -18.98 25.20
C LEU A 138 11.92 -18.58 26.66
N VAL A 139 10.69 -18.58 27.17
CA VAL A 139 10.36 -18.08 28.51
C VAL A 139 9.17 -18.86 29.08
N ASP A 140 9.33 -19.33 30.32
CA ASP A 140 8.27 -19.99 31.07
C ASP A 140 7.09 -19.05 31.35
N SER A 141 5.91 -19.64 31.56
CA SER A 141 4.68 -18.89 31.82
C SER A 141 4.12 -19.18 33.21
N ARG A 142 3.50 -18.17 33.81
CA ARG A 142 2.77 -18.28 35.09
C ARG A 142 1.34 -17.79 34.92
N LEU A 143 0.42 -18.36 35.69
CA LEU A 143 -0.95 -17.90 35.75
C LEU A 143 -1.01 -16.50 36.37
N ALA A 144 -1.60 -15.54 35.65
CA ALA A 144 -1.80 -14.18 36.12
C ALA A 144 -3.25 -13.91 36.55
N LEU A 145 -4.21 -14.50 35.85
CA LEU A 145 -5.64 -14.40 36.17
C LEU A 145 -6.36 -15.69 35.78
N SER A 146 -7.14 -16.25 36.70
CA SER A 146 -8.06 -17.35 36.36
C SER A 146 -9.35 -16.82 35.77
N THR A 147 -9.79 -17.38 34.65
CA THR A 147 -11.00 -16.94 33.93
C THR A 147 -12.21 -17.84 34.17
N ASN A 148 -12.10 -18.88 35.01
CA ASN A 148 -13.20 -19.77 35.40
C ASN A 148 -14.05 -20.32 34.21
N GLY A 149 -13.43 -20.57 33.06
CA GLY A 149 -14.11 -21.07 31.86
C GLY A 149 -14.40 -20.00 30.81
N GLU A 150 -14.19 -18.72 31.10
CA GLU A 150 -14.43 -17.62 30.17
C GLU A 150 -13.24 -17.43 29.20
N ASP A 151 -13.55 -17.32 27.90
CA ASP A 151 -12.58 -16.93 26.89
C ASP A 151 -12.61 -15.42 26.65
N ARG A 152 -11.57 -14.73 27.16
CA ARG A 152 -11.41 -13.26 27.05
C ARG A 152 -11.18 -12.77 25.63
N LEU A 153 -10.93 -13.67 24.68
CA LEU A 153 -10.70 -13.36 23.27
C LEU A 153 -11.82 -13.86 22.35
N ALA A 154 -12.92 -14.39 22.91
CA ALA A 154 -14.08 -14.83 22.13
C ALA A 154 -14.71 -13.68 21.32
N VAL A 155 -14.72 -12.48 21.90
CA VAL A 155 -15.30 -11.27 21.30
C VAL A 155 -14.19 -10.25 21.11
N VAL A 156 -13.41 -10.37 20.02
CA VAL A 156 -12.42 -9.34 19.63
C VAL A 156 -12.88 -8.58 18.38
N PRO A 157 -12.49 -7.29 18.24
CA PRO A 157 -12.73 -6.53 17.02
C PRO A 157 -12.13 -7.22 15.79
N ASP A 158 -12.80 -7.16 14.64
CA ASP A 158 -12.36 -7.85 13.42
C ASP A 158 -10.96 -7.42 12.96
N ILE A 159 -10.62 -6.15 13.21
CA ILE A 159 -9.30 -5.57 12.96
C ILE A 159 -8.17 -6.32 13.69
N ALA A 160 -8.41 -6.82 14.92
CA ALA A 160 -7.41 -7.58 15.66
C ALA A 160 -7.15 -8.97 15.06
N LYS A 161 -8.14 -9.54 14.36
CA LYS A 161 -8.04 -10.88 13.72
C LYS A 161 -7.17 -10.88 12.46
N LEU A 162 -6.73 -9.70 11.99
CA LEU A 162 -5.98 -9.55 10.74
C LEU A 162 -4.48 -9.81 10.90
N PHE A 163 -3.95 -9.73 12.12
CA PHE A 163 -2.51 -9.81 12.39
C PHE A 163 -2.19 -10.99 13.33
N PRO A 164 -1.02 -11.60 13.17
CA PRO A 164 -0.60 -12.67 14.05
C PRO A 164 -0.14 -12.13 15.41
N PHE A 165 -0.43 -12.86 16.48
CA PHE A 165 0.00 -12.52 17.84
C PHE A 165 1.11 -13.45 18.35
N ASP A 166 1.92 -12.96 19.28
CA ASP A 166 3.06 -13.64 19.91
C ASP A 166 2.67 -14.55 21.10
N PHE A 167 1.40 -14.96 21.19
CA PHE A 167 0.88 -15.75 22.30
C PHE A 167 -0.16 -16.77 21.82
N ALA A 168 -0.25 -17.89 22.53
CA ALA A 168 -1.24 -18.93 22.26
C ALA A 168 -2.64 -18.42 22.63
N SER A 169 -3.62 -18.59 21.73
CA SER A 169 -4.98 -18.10 21.95
C SER A 169 -6.04 -18.87 21.18
N SER A 170 -7.30 -18.58 21.46
CA SER A 170 -8.46 -19.05 20.71
C SER A 170 -8.68 -18.31 19.38
N LEU A 171 -7.93 -17.24 19.09
CA LEU A 171 -8.04 -16.50 17.84
C LEU A 171 -7.59 -17.35 16.65
N ALA A 172 -8.19 -17.07 15.49
CA ALA A 172 -7.81 -17.75 14.25
C ALA A 172 -6.31 -17.57 13.97
N VAL A 173 -5.62 -18.68 13.67
CA VAL A 173 -4.19 -18.65 13.40
C VAL A 173 -3.92 -17.89 12.11
N VAL A 174 -3.14 -16.83 12.24
CA VAL A 174 -2.68 -16.00 11.13
C VAL A 174 -1.21 -16.34 10.85
N PRO A 175 -0.82 -16.66 9.61
CA PRO A 175 0.56 -17.04 9.31
C PRO A 175 1.51 -15.86 9.49
N ASN A 176 2.67 -16.09 10.12
CA ASN A 176 3.73 -15.11 10.30
C ASN A 176 4.78 -15.12 9.18
N VAL A 177 4.82 -16.17 8.37
CA VAL A 177 5.66 -16.25 7.16
C VAL A 177 4.80 -15.86 5.95
N LEU A 178 5.26 -14.89 5.18
CA LEU A 178 4.56 -14.36 4.02
C LEU A 178 5.43 -14.49 2.76
N PRO A 179 4.83 -14.71 1.58
CA PRO A 179 5.57 -14.62 0.33
C PRO A 179 6.08 -13.18 0.11
N ALA A 180 7.27 -13.05 -0.44
CA ALA A 180 7.89 -11.77 -0.75
C ALA A 180 8.43 -11.75 -2.19
N GLU A 181 8.42 -10.56 -2.79
CA GLU A 181 9.01 -10.29 -4.10
C GLU A 181 9.97 -9.10 -3.96
N ASN A 182 11.03 -9.06 -4.78
CA ASN A 182 12.02 -7.98 -4.83
C ASN A 182 12.83 -7.74 -3.53
N THR A 183 13.16 -8.81 -2.80
CA THR A 183 14.07 -8.75 -1.64
C THR A 183 15.53 -8.58 -2.07
N ILE A 184 16.37 -7.99 -1.23
CA ILE A 184 17.80 -7.75 -1.51
C ILE A 184 18.60 -9.06 -1.61
N TYR A 185 18.19 -10.07 -0.85
CA TYR A 185 18.84 -11.40 -0.82
C TYR A 185 18.07 -12.48 -1.59
N ASP A 186 17.17 -12.10 -2.51
CA ASP A 186 16.38 -13.02 -3.36
C ASP A 186 15.65 -14.15 -2.60
N VAL A 187 15.17 -13.87 -1.38
CA VAL A 187 14.36 -14.83 -0.62
C VAL A 187 12.91 -14.80 -1.09
N SER A 188 12.27 -15.97 -1.11
CA SER A 188 10.88 -16.11 -1.54
C SER A 188 9.86 -15.80 -0.42
N HIS A 189 10.32 -15.73 0.83
CA HIS A 189 9.47 -15.56 1.99
C HIS A 189 10.14 -14.67 3.04
N VAL A 190 9.35 -13.88 3.75
CA VAL A 190 9.79 -13.05 4.87
C VAL A 190 8.94 -13.31 6.11
N THR A 191 9.54 -13.08 7.27
CA THR A 191 8.85 -13.22 8.57
C THR A 191 8.31 -11.86 8.99
N GLN A 192 6.98 -11.70 8.99
CA GLN A 192 6.36 -10.49 9.55
C GLN A 192 6.41 -10.51 11.08
N PRO A 193 6.40 -9.35 11.73
CA PRO A 193 6.44 -9.29 13.18
C PRO A 193 5.08 -9.62 13.81
N LEU A 194 5.12 -10.01 15.08
CA LEU A 194 3.97 -10.49 15.84
C LEU A 194 3.46 -9.44 16.83
N PHE A 195 2.15 -9.28 16.90
CA PHE A 195 1.51 -8.40 17.87
C PHE A 195 1.58 -8.97 19.28
N ARG A 196 1.63 -8.09 20.26
CA ARG A 196 1.79 -8.46 21.66
C ARG A 196 0.52 -8.21 22.44
N ALA A 197 0.37 -8.92 23.55
CA ALA A 197 -0.63 -8.63 24.55
C ALA A 197 0.02 -8.52 25.93
N TYR A 198 -0.66 -7.79 26.81
CA TYR A 198 -0.18 -7.50 28.16
C TYR A 198 -1.32 -7.67 29.16
N TYR A 199 -0.97 -8.18 30.34
CA TYR A 199 -1.85 -8.23 31.50
C TYR A 199 -1.03 -7.83 32.74
N GLY A 200 -1.54 -6.90 33.55
CA GLY A 200 -0.82 -6.42 34.73
C GLY A 200 0.56 -5.81 34.42
N GLY A 201 0.81 -5.42 33.16
CA GLY A 201 2.09 -4.88 32.70
C GLY A 201 3.09 -5.94 32.23
N CYS A 202 2.72 -7.22 32.32
CA CYS A 202 3.53 -8.35 31.86
C CYS A 202 3.06 -8.85 30.50
N ARG A 203 3.99 -9.33 29.66
CA ARG A 203 3.64 -9.91 28.35
C ARG A 203 2.88 -11.20 28.53
N VAL A 204 1.82 -11.33 27.76
CA VAL A 204 0.96 -12.51 27.71
C VAL A 204 1.62 -13.58 26.85
N ARG A 205 1.48 -14.83 27.28
CA ARG A 205 2.05 -16.03 26.63
C ARG A 205 0.97 -16.99 26.18
N GLU A 206 -0.12 -17.07 26.95
CA GLU A 206 -1.28 -17.86 26.61
C GLU A 206 -2.55 -17.21 27.17
N VAL A 207 -3.63 -17.27 26.39
CA VAL A 207 -4.98 -16.92 26.82
C VAL A 207 -5.90 -18.05 26.41
N ASN A 208 -6.52 -18.69 27.38
CA ASN A 208 -7.47 -19.77 27.16
C ASN A 208 -8.62 -19.68 28.19
N THR A 209 -9.51 -20.67 28.20
CA THR A 209 -10.65 -20.73 29.12
C THR A 209 -10.25 -20.99 30.58
N THR A 210 -9.00 -21.40 30.85
CA THR A 210 -8.50 -21.64 32.21
C THR A 210 -7.92 -20.38 32.84
N GLY A 211 -7.32 -19.51 32.03
CA GLY A 211 -6.78 -18.25 32.50
C GLY A 211 -5.97 -17.46 31.47
N ILE A 212 -5.43 -16.35 31.95
CA ILE A 212 -4.42 -15.52 31.29
C ILE A 212 -3.07 -15.87 31.90
N PHE A 213 -2.12 -16.28 31.07
CA PHE A 213 -0.76 -16.64 31.45
C PHE A 213 0.23 -15.59 30.94
N VAL A 214 1.15 -15.16 31.80
CA VAL A 214 2.17 -14.14 31.50
C VAL A 214 3.57 -14.69 31.72
N GLU A 215 4.60 -13.98 31.27
CA GLU A 215 6.01 -14.32 31.52
C GLU A 215 6.31 -14.46 33.02
N ASP A 216 6.97 -15.55 33.42
CA ASP A 216 7.27 -15.84 34.83
C ASP A 216 8.25 -14.82 35.46
N SER A 217 9.16 -14.26 34.65
CA SER A 217 10.14 -13.25 35.06
C SER A 217 9.55 -11.85 35.31
N CYS A 218 8.24 -11.67 35.10
CA CYS A 218 7.56 -10.40 35.25
C CYS A 218 6.55 -10.46 36.41
N ASN A 219 6.51 -9.40 37.22
CA ASN A 219 5.52 -9.23 38.28
C ASN A 219 4.44 -8.25 37.84
N ASN A 220 3.18 -8.57 38.17
CA ASN A 220 2.06 -7.70 37.88
C ASN A 220 2.19 -6.39 38.68
N THR A 221 1.58 -5.34 38.13
CA THR A 221 1.50 -4.03 38.77
C THR A 221 0.05 -3.58 38.84
N ALA A 222 -0.36 -3.01 39.98
CA ALA A 222 -1.74 -2.59 40.22
C ALA A 222 -2.23 -1.56 39.18
N HIS A 223 -1.34 -0.70 38.68
CA HIS A 223 -1.68 0.28 37.64
C HIS A 223 -2.18 -0.40 36.36
N TRP A 224 -1.45 -1.43 35.88
CA TRP A 224 -1.77 -2.09 34.62
C TRP A 224 -2.87 -3.15 34.75
N GLU A 225 -3.11 -3.68 35.95
CA GLU A 225 -4.20 -4.64 36.19
C GLU A 225 -5.59 -4.03 35.97
N LEU A 226 -5.74 -2.72 36.12
CA LEU A 226 -6.99 -1.99 35.85
C LEU A 226 -7.45 -2.07 34.39
N TYR A 227 -6.52 -2.31 33.46
CA TYR A 227 -6.81 -2.41 32.03
C TYR A 227 -7.07 -3.86 31.57
N GLU A 228 -7.19 -4.80 32.51
CA GLU A 228 -7.38 -6.23 32.25
C GLU A 228 -6.43 -6.78 31.17
N LEU A 229 -6.96 -7.53 30.19
CA LEU A 229 -6.23 -8.03 29.04
C LEU A 229 -6.13 -6.95 27.96
N MET A 230 -4.93 -6.40 27.78
CA MET A 230 -4.61 -5.45 26.73
C MET A 230 -4.03 -6.17 25.51
N ILE A 231 -4.72 -6.11 24.37
CA ILE A 231 -4.20 -6.61 23.08
C ILE A 231 -3.71 -5.43 22.24
N GLN A 232 -2.56 -5.58 21.59
CA GLN A 232 -2.06 -4.57 20.65
C GLN A 232 -3.02 -4.45 19.46
N ALA A 233 -3.39 -3.22 19.14
CA ALA A 233 -4.18 -2.91 17.95
C ALA A 233 -3.25 -2.51 16.79
N PRO A 234 -3.62 -2.84 15.54
CA PRO A 234 -2.94 -2.23 14.42
C PRO A 234 -3.21 -0.71 14.40
N ASP A 235 -2.31 0.05 13.80
CA ASP A 235 -2.44 1.50 13.73
C ASP A 235 -3.48 1.85 12.68
N ASP A 236 -4.57 2.47 13.14
CA ASP A 236 -5.64 2.97 12.27
C ASP A 236 -5.20 4.33 11.69
N LEU A 237 -4.42 4.27 10.61
CA LEU A 237 -4.00 5.44 9.85
C LEU A 237 -4.84 5.61 8.59
N PRO A 238 -5.95 6.37 8.66
CA PRO A 238 -6.72 6.67 7.47
C PRO A 238 -5.93 7.60 6.54
N VAL A 239 -5.55 7.06 5.39
CA VAL A 239 -4.96 7.83 4.29
C VAL A 239 -6.10 8.27 3.38
N CYS A 240 -6.41 9.57 3.45
CA CYS A 240 -7.60 10.12 2.83
C CYS A 240 -7.29 10.89 1.56
N SER A 241 -8.10 10.76 0.51
CA SER A 241 -8.05 11.74 -0.57
C SER A 241 -8.69 13.07 -0.12
N THR A 242 -8.41 14.14 -0.85
CA THR A 242 -9.07 15.45 -0.70
C THR A 242 -10.59 15.40 -0.90
N ASP A 243 -11.10 14.34 -1.53
CA ASP A 243 -12.50 14.14 -1.92
C ASP A 243 -13.26 13.22 -0.94
N ASN A 244 -12.84 13.22 0.34
CA ASN A 244 -13.47 12.51 1.45
C ASN A 244 -13.37 10.97 1.40
N ILE A 245 -12.34 10.40 0.77
CA ILE A 245 -12.25 8.93 0.64
C ILE A 245 -11.09 8.36 1.45
N CYS A 246 -11.46 7.61 2.49
CA CYS A 246 -10.69 6.77 3.42
C CYS A 246 -10.14 5.48 2.83
N VAL A 247 -8.82 5.34 2.64
CA VAL A 247 -8.22 4.01 2.78
C VAL A 247 -7.61 3.94 4.17
N ARG A 248 -8.25 3.18 5.07
CA ARG A 248 -7.67 2.79 6.36
C ARG A 248 -6.59 1.76 6.11
N ASN A 249 -5.40 2.23 5.78
CA ASN A 249 -4.30 1.32 5.55
C ASN A 249 -3.77 0.92 6.93
N PHE A 250 -4.14 -0.28 7.39
CA PHE A 250 -3.48 -0.87 8.54
C PHE A 250 -2.08 -1.28 8.10
N TYR A 251 -1.14 -0.34 8.17
CA TYR A 251 0.26 -0.72 8.22
C TYR A 251 0.43 -1.70 9.37
N ASN A 252 1.33 -2.67 9.20
CA ASN A 252 1.75 -3.45 10.35
C ASN A 252 2.20 -2.45 11.43
N SER A 253 1.51 -2.46 12.56
CA SER A 253 1.70 -1.48 13.63
C SER A 253 2.96 -1.72 14.43
N LEU A 254 3.91 -2.48 13.92
CA LEU A 254 5.25 -2.52 14.49
C LEU A 254 6.21 -1.57 13.78
N TRP A 255 5.79 -1.01 12.64
CA TRP A 255 6.52 0.01 11.86
C TRP A 255 7.97 -0.38 11.77
N GLU A 256 8.22 -1.41 10.98
CA GLU A 256 9.58 -1.83 10.71
C GLU A 256 9.99 -1.16 9.40
N TRP A 257 11.24 -0.78 9.26
CA TRP A 257 11.67 0.06 8.14
C TRP A 257 13.15 -0.05 7.88
N VAL A 258 13.56 0.47 6.73
CA VAL A 258 14.96 0.77 6.42
C VAL A 258 15.28 2.21 6.79
N THR A 259 16.39 2.41 7.52
CA THR A 259 16.82 3.73 8.02
C THR A 259 17.94 4.30 7.14
N GLN A 260 17.74 5.52 6.62
CA GLN A 260 18.71 6.20 5.75
C GLN A 260 18.88 7.67 6.17
N LEU A 261 20.06 8.25 5.90
CA LEU A 261 20.25 9.69 6.01
C LEU A 261 19.60 10.38 4.80
N ASP A 262 18.86 11.46 5.04
CA ASP A 262 18.34 12.29 3.95
C ASP A 262 19.49 13.13 3.37
N LEU A 263 19.86 12.85 2.11
CA LEU A 263 20.94 13.55 1.41
C LEU A 263 20.55 14.99 1.04
N ASP A 264 19.24 15.26 0.89
CA ASP A 264 18.71 16.57 0.52
C ASP A 264 18.53 17.47 1.76
N HIS A 265 18.31 16.86 2.93
CA HIS A 265 18.13 17.59 4.19
C HIS A 265 18.98 17.00 5.33
N LYS A 266 20.11 17.64 5.64
CA LYS A 266 21.09 17.19 6.66
C LYS A 266 20.55 16.92 8.08
N ASN A 267 19.37 17.42 8.41
CA ASN A 267 18.74 17.25 9.74
C ASN A 267 17.56 16.27 9.71
N ARG A 268 17.42 15.46 8.64
CA ARG A 268 16.33 14.49 8.50
C ARG A 268 16.88 13.09 8.30
N VAL A 269 16.15 12.13 8.85
CA VAL A 269 16.33 10.71 8.61
C VAL A 269 15.20 10.26 7.70
N LYS A 270 15.56 9.61 6.60
CA LYS A 270 14.62 8.98 5.68
C LYS A 270 14.29 7.58 6.20
N VAL A 271 13.01 7.30 6.34
CA VAL A 271 12.48 6.03 6.84
C VAL A 271 11.61 5.39 5.76
N LEU A 272 11.94 4.16 5.38
CA LEU A 272 11.22 3.40 4.34
C LEU A 272 10.48 2.23 5.00
N LEU A 273 9.17 2.36 5.19
CA LEU A 273 8.36 1.38 5.92
C LEU A 273 8.24 0.04 5.17
N ASN A 274 8.52 -1.05 5.88
CA ASN A 274 8.23 -2.42 5.48
C ASN A 274 6.75 -2.72 5.74
N VAL A 275 6.02 -3.09 4.69
CA VAL A 275 4.57 -3.29 4.78
C VAL A 275 4.21 -4.72 4.44
N PHE A 276 3.71 -5.45 5.43
CA PHE A 276 3.47 -6.90 5.32
C PHE A 276 2.07 -7.25 4.79
N ARG A 277 1.07 -6.39 5.04
CA ARG A 277 -0.34 -6.64 4.66
C ARG A 277 -1.04 -5.32 4.34
N ASN A 278 -1.40 -5.11 3.08
CA ASN A 278 -2.08 -3.90 2.59
C ASN A 278 -3.53 -4.20 2.17
N ARG A 279 -4.44 -4.61 3.04
CA ARG A 279 -5.80 -4.98 2.55
C ARG A 279 -6.94 -4.65 3.52
N PHE A 280 -6.96 -3.42 4.01
CA PHE A 280 -8.20 -2.87 4.52
C PHE A 280 -8.39 -1.44 4.02
N GLY A 281 -9.64 -1.07 3.80
CA GLY A 281 -10.02 0.23 3.29
C GLY A 281 -11.52 0.39 3.50
N ASP A 282 -11.97 1.62 3.72
CA ASP A 282 -13.42 1.85 3.81
C ASP A 282 -14.04 1.53 2.44
N THR A 283 -15.23 0.95 2.45
CA THR A 283 -15.94 0.65 1.20
C THR A 283 -16.41 1.95 0.56
N VAL A 284 -16.02 2.16 -0.70
CA VAL A 284 -16.44 3.33 -1.48
C VAL A 284 -17.13 2.88 -2.75
N GLN A 285 -18.29 3.45 -3.01
CA GLN A 285 -19.04 3.19 -4.23
C GLN A 285 -18.44 4.02 -5.37
N ILE A 286 -18.04 3.34 -6.44
CA ILE A 286 -17.60 3.96 -7.69
C ILE A 286 -18.71 3.74 -8.73
N SER A 287 -19.08 4.81 -9.43
CA SER A 287 -20.13 4.74 -10.45
C SER A 287 -19.78 3.74 -11.57
N VAL A 288 -20.74 2.89 -11.94
CA VAL A 288 -20.63 1.95 -13.07
C VAL A 288 -20.90 2.60 -14.43
N LEU A 289 -21.08 3.92 -14.45
CA LEU A 289 -21.35 4.71 -15.66
C LEU A 289 -20.36 4.43 -16.81
N PRO A 290 -19.03 4.32 -16.59
CA PRO A 290 -18.11 3.99 -17.68
C PRO A 290 -18.42 2.65 -18.34
N GLY A 291 -18.82 1.64 -17.56
CA GLY A 291 -19.25 0.35 -18.10
C GLY A 291 -20.48 0.47 -18.98
N MET A 292 -21.48 1.27 -18.57
CA MET A 292 -22.66 1.54 -19.38
C MET A 292 -22.32 2.28 -20.69
N VAL A 293 -21.39 3.24 -20.64
CA VAL A 293 -20.90 3.96 -21.82
C VAL A 293 -20.27 2.98 -22.82
N VAL A 294 -19.44 2.04 -22.37
CA VAL A 294 -18.83 1.04 -23.26
C VAL A 294 -19.88 0.11 -23.86
N VAL A 295 -20.83 -0.37 -23.07
CA VAL A 295 -21.94 -1.19 -23.58
C VAL A 295 -22.71 -0.43 -24.66
N GLN A 296 -23.00 0.84 -24.45
CA GLN A 296 -23.68 1.68 -25.43
C GLN A 296 -22.84 1.89 -26.70
N MET A 297 -21.54 2.15 -26.57
CA MET A 297 -20.63 2.25 -27.72
C MET A 297 -20.64 0.98 -28.57
N LEU A 298 -20.55 -0.20 -27.93
CA LEU A 298 -20.54 -1.49 -28.61
C LEU A 298 -21.90 -1.79 -29.27
N LEU A 299 -23.01 -1.57 -28.55
CA LEU A 299 -24.37 -1.80 -29.06
C LEU A 299 -24.66 -0.90 -30.27
N MET A 300 -24.28 0.38 -30.22
CA MET A 300 -24.38 1.27 -31.36
C MET A 300 -23.49 0.82 -32.52
N GLY A 301 -22.31 0.25 -32.24
CA GLY A 301 -21.46 -0.38 -33.24
C GLY A 301 -22.13 -1.57 -33.94
N ILE A 302 -22.77 -2.47 -33.18
CA ILE A 302 -23.48 -3.64 -33.71
C ILE A 302 -24.67 -3.20 -34.58
N ILE A 303 -25.49 -2.26 -34.10
CA ILE A 303 -26.63 -1.73 -34.86
C ILE A 303 -26.15 -1.10 -36.17
N SER A 304 -25.07 -0.31 -36.12
CA SER A 304 -24.44 0.28 -37.29
C SER A 304 -23.99 -0.80 -38.28
N CYS A 305 -23.30 -1.84 -37.83
CA CYS A 305 -22.91 -2.98 -38.68
C CYS A 305 -24.11 -3.68 -39.32
N TYR A 306 -25.17 -3.94 -38.57
CA TYR A 306 -26.40 -4.56 -39.09
C TYR A 306 -27.05 -3.69 -40.18
N GLN A 307 -27.17 -2.38 -39.94
CA GLN A 307 -27.73 -1.44 -40.91
C GLN A 307 -26.87 -1.35 -42.19
N VAL A 308 -25.54 -1.42 -42.07
CA VAL A 308 -24.62 -1.48 -43.20
C VAL A 308 -24.81 -2.77 -44.01
N MET A 309 -24.93 -3.93 -43.35
CA MET A 309 -25.12 -5.21 -44.02
C MET A 309 -26.51 -5.37 -44.67
N SER A 310 -27.53 -4.74 -44.11
CA SER A 310 -28.90 -4.76 -44.65
C SER A 310 -29.06 -3.93 -45.93
N HIS A 311 -28.27 -2.86 -46.10
CA HIS A 311 -28.44 -1.92 -47.20
C HIS A 311 -27.70 -2.36 -48.48
N LYS A 312 -28.39 -3.10 -49.37
CA LYS A 312 -27.82 -3.68 -50.62
C LYS A 312 -27.29 -2.68 -51.67
N ARG A 313 -27.40 -1.36 -51.50
CA ARG A 313 -27.29 -0.39 -52.62
C ARG A 313 -26.15 0.64 -52.62
N SER A 314 -25.36 0.82 -51.57
CA SER A 314 -24.11 1.62 -51.67
C SER A 314 -23.31 1.54 -50.37
N VAL A 315 -22.16 0.88 -50.43
CA VAL A 315 -21.20 0.70 -49.31
C VAL A 315 -20.63 2.04 -48.84
N LEU A 316 -20.51 3.03 -49.72
CA LEU A 316 -19.87 4.32 -49.42
C LEU A 316 -20.76 5.22 -48.54
N LEU A 317 -22.05 5.34 -48.86
CA LEU A 317 -22.99 6.15 -48.07
C LEU A 317 -23.25 5.55 -46.68
N THR A 318 -23.29 4.22 -46.59
CA THR A 318 -23.47 3.52 -45.31
C THR A 318 -22.23 3.65 -44.42
N GLN A 319 -21.02 3.66 -44.98
CA GLN A 319 -19.79 3.94 -44.23
C GLN A 319 -19.73 5.39 -43.73
N ILE A 320 -20.16 6.37 -44.52
CA ILE A 320 -20.27 7.79 -44.10
C ILE A 320 -21.29 7.96 -42.98
N TRP A 321 -22.41 7.26 -43.05
CA TRP A 321 -23.46 7.33 -42.03
C TRP A 321 -23.05 6.63 -40.72
N ALA A 322 -22.48 5.43 -40.80
CA ALA A 322 -21.86 4.74 -39.67
C ALA A 322 -20.77 5.60 -39.00
N TYR A 323 -19.95 6.28 -39.80
CA TYR A 323 -18.93 7.21 -39.34
C TYR A 323 -19.51 8.43 -38.61
N ARG A 324 -20.59 9.05 -39.13
CA ARG A 324 -21.26 10.18 -38.45
C ARG A 324 -22.02 9.77 -37.20
N CYS A 325 -22.52 8.54 -37.12
CA CYS A 325 -23.17 8.01 -35.91
C CYS A 325 -22.16 7.61 -34.83
N GLN A 326 -20.98 7.08 -35.20
CA GLN A 326 -19.91 6.75 -34.25
C GLN A 326 -19.13 8.00 -33.82
N ASN A 327 -18.73 8.89 -34.74
CA ASN A 327 -17.97 10.11 -34.46
C ASN A 327 -18.85 11.37 -34.30
N GLY A 328 -20.14 11.16 -34.06
CA GLY A 328 -21.14 12.22 -33.92
C GLY A 328 -21.14 12.88 -32.54
N ARG A 329 -22.21 13.64 -32.26
CA ARG A 329 -22.44 14.33 -30.98
C ARG A 329 -22.32 13.42 -29.75
N MET A 330 -22.59 12.12 -29.91
CA MET A 330 -22.50 11.14 -28.82
C MET A 330 -21.06 10.88 -28.34
N GLN A 331 -20.05 10.95 -29.21
CA GLN A 331 -18.66 10.76 -28.78
C GLN A 331 -18.18 11.86 -27.84
N LEU A 332 -18.63 13.11 -28.07
CA LEU A 332 -18.37 14.22 -27.17
C LEU A 332 -18.98 13.96 -25.78
N LEU A 333 -20.21 13.44 -25.75
CA LEU A 333 -20.89 13.12 -24.49
C LEU A 333 -20.19 11.99 -23.75
N TYR A 334 -19.85 10.89 -24.42
CA TYR A 334 -19.09 9.81 -23.81
C TYR A 334 -17.73 10.27 -23.30
N PHE A 335 -17.02 11.09 -24.08
CA PHE A 335 -15.74 11.66 -23.65
C PHE A 335 -15.93 12.54 -22.41
N ALA A 336 -16.93 13.40 -22.38
CA ALA A 336 -17.22 14.27 -21.23
C ALA A 336 -17.60 13.46 -19.99
N GLU A 337 -18.49 12.47 -20.12
CA GLU A 337 -18.94 11.60 -19.03
C GLU A 337 -17.77 10.81 -18.42
N VAL A 338 -16.95 10.18 -19.26
CA VAL A 338 -15.80 9.38 -18.80
C VAL A 338 -14.71 10.30 -18.22
N THR A 339 -14.47 11.47 -18.81
CA THR A 339 -13.53 12.46 -18.26
C THR A 339 -14.00 12.94 -16.89
N TYR A 340 -15.28 13.27 -16.74
CA TYR A 340 -15.86 13.67 -15.46
C TYR A 340 -15.71 12.57 -14.41
N HIS A 341 -16.01 11.31 -14.77
CA HIS A 341 -15.82 10.15 -13.89
C HIS A 341 -14.36 10.00 -13.45
N LEU A 342 -13.41 10.12 -14.39
CA LEU A 342 -11.98 9.99 -14.11
C LEU A 342 -11.46 11.13 -13.23
N VAL A 343 -11.89 12.36 -13.45
CA VAL A 343 -11.48 13.52 -12.64
C VAL A 343 -12.05 13.40 -11.23
N SER A 344 -13.35 13.10 -11.10
CA SER A 344 -14.03 13.01 -9.79
C SER A 344 -13.58 11.81 -8.96
N ASN A 345 -13.20 10.69 -9.59
CA ASN A 345 -12.76 9.48 -8.88
C ASN A 345 -11.25 9.26 -8.96
N SER A 346 -10.48 10.24 -9.42
CA SER A 346 -9.04 10.09 -9.64
C SER A 346 -8.30 9.70 -8.37
N GLY A 347 -8.57 10.40 -7.25
CA GLY A 347 -7.93 10.11 -5.98
C GLY A 347 -8.24 8.71 -5.47
N VAL A 348 -9.46 8.22 -5.73
CA VAL A 348 -9.91 6.87 -5.36
C VAL A 348 -9.14 5.81 -6.12
N TYR A 349 -9.03 5.97 -7.44
CA TYR A 349 -8.30 5.02 -8.26
C TYR A 349 -6.82 5.02 -7.94
N TYR A 350 -6.20 6.19 -7.71
CA TYR A 350 -4.80 6.25 -7.32
C TYR A 350 -4.55 5.64 -5.95
N LEU A 351 -5.37 5.97 -4.93
CA LEU A 351 -5.26 5.33 -3.61
C LEU A 351 -5.46 3.83 -3.70
N GLY A 352 -6.47 3.38 -4.44
CA GLY A 352 -6.77 1.97 -4.61
C GLY A 352 -5.68 1.18 -5.35
N LEU A 353 -5.01 1.79 -6.34
CA LEU A 353 -3.85 1.19 -7.02
C LEU A 353 -2.60 1.20 -6.13
N ALA A 354 -2.36 2.30 -5.42
CA ALA A 354 -1.22 2.45 -4.53
C ALA A 354 -1.28 1.46 -3.35
N THR A 355 -2.48 1.13 -2.89
CA THR A 355 -2.72 0.23 -1.75
C THR A 355 -3.15 -1.18 -2.15
N GLY A 356 -3.45 -1.43 -3.44
CA GLY A 356 -3.98 -2.73 -3.90
C GLY A 356 -5.40 -3.04 -3.42
N THR A 357 -6.16 -2.03 -2.96
CA THR A 357 -7.49 -2.20 -2.36
C THR A 357 -8.65 -2.16 -3.38
N LEU A 358 -8.38 -1.87 -4.66
CA LEU A 358 -9.41 -1.92 -5.69
C LEU A 358 -10.00 -3.32 -5.82
N THR A 359 -11.33 -3.42 -5.94
CA THR A 359 -12.01 -4.67 -6.28
C THR A 359 -11.82 -5.02 -7.76
N VAL A 360 -12.11 -6.26 -8.16
CA VAL A 360 -12.03 -6.69 -9.57
C VAL A 360 -13.00 -5.90 -10.43
N GLU A 361 -14.18 -5.58 -9.91
CA GLU A 361 -15.21 -4.78 -10.56
C GLU A 361 -14.74 -3.34 -10.75
N SER A 362 -14.13 -2.74 -9.72
CA SER A 362 -13.59 -1.39 -9.79
C SER A 362 -12.44 -1.27 -10.79
N LEU A 363 -11.60 -2.31 -10.85
CA LEU A 363 -10.51 -2.43 -11.81
C LEU A 363 -11.04 -2.58 -13.24
N SER A 364 -12.05 -3.43 -13.43
CA SER A 364 -12.72 -3.60 -14.72
C SER A 364 -13.36 -2.28 -15.17
N ASN A 365 -14.01 -1.56 -14.27
CA ASN A 365 -14.58 -0.25 -14.56
C ASN A 365 -13.50 0.78 -14.96
N LEU A 366 -12.33 0.77 -14.30
CA LEU A 366 -11.19 1.60 -14.69
C LEU A 366 -10.68 1.21 -16.09
N THR A 367 -10.52 -0.08 -16.40
CA THR A 367 -10.17 -0.55 -17.74
C THR A 367 -11.16 -0.05 -18.80
N LEU A 368 -12.45 -0.06 -18.50
CA LEU A 368 -13.49 0.47 -19.39
C LEU A 368 -13.39 1.99 -19.56
N CYS A 369 -13.00 2.73 -18.51
CA CYS A 369 -12.65 4.15 -18.65
C CYS A 369 -11.50 4.35 -19.64
N PHE A 370 -10.42 3.58 -19.54
CA PHE A 370 -9.29 3.67 -20.47
C PHE A 370 -9.75 3.48 -21.92
N PHE A 371 -10.56 2.45 -22.19
CA PHE A 371 -11.12 2.20 -23.52
C PHE A 371 -11.99 3.38 -23.99
N ALA A 372 -13.02 3.73 -23.22
CA ALA A 372 -14.01 4.73 -23.63
C ALA A 372 -13.38 6.11 -23.80
N PHE A 373 -12.46 6.49 -22.90
CA PHE A 373 -11.72 7.74 -22.98
C PHE A 373 -10.83 7.76 -24.21
N SER A 374 -9.96 6.75 -24.39
CA SER A 374 -8.99 6.71 -25.48
C SER A 374 -9.67 6.68 -26.84
N TYR A 375 -10.68 5.81 -26.99
CA TYR A 375 -11.46 5.68 -28.20
C TYR A 375 -12.15 7.00 -28.57
N SER A 376 -12.83 7.65 -27.62
CA SER A 376 -13.57 8.89 -27.89
C SER A 376 -12.62 10.07 -28.14
N PHE A 377 -11.54 10.19 -27.35
CA PHE A 377 -10.58 11.28 -27.44
C PHE A 377 -9.88 11.30 -28.80
N VAL A 378 -9.31 10.18 -29.24
CA VAL A 378 -8.56 10.10 -30.50
C VAL A 378 -9.49 10.25 -31.70
N ASN A 379 -10.68 9.62 -31.67
CA ASN A 379 -11.66 9.80 -32.74
C ASN A 379 -12.10 11.26 -32.88
N MET A 380 -12.26 11.98 -31.77
CA MET A 380 -12.53 13.42 -31.79
C MET A 380 -11.38 14.25 -32.33
N LEU A 381 -10.13 13.96 -31.93
CA LEU A 381 -8.93 14.64 -32.46
C LEU A 381 -8.84 14.47 -33.97
N LYS A 382 -9.01 13.25 -34.48
CA LYS A 382 -9.01 12.95 -35.91
C LYS A 382 -10.20 13.55 -36.67
N ALA A 383 -11.37 13.62 -36.04
CA ALA A 383 -12.52 14.30 -36.64
C ALA A 383 -12.28 15.81 -36.83
N ARG A 384 -11.52 16.45 -35.92
CA ARG A 384 -11.19 17.87 -35.96
C ARG A 384 -9.98 18.21 -36.82
N SER A 385 -9.04 17.28 -37.03
CA SER A 385 -7.85 17.51 -37.85
C SER A 385 -8.15 17.68 -39.34
N GLY A 386 -9.41 17.51 -39.77
CA GLY A 386 -9.78 17.63 -41.19
C GLY A 386 -9.31 16.44 -42.03
N GLU A 387 -8.67 15.42 -41.42
CA GLU A 387 -8.45 14.08 -41.99
C GLU A 387 -9.78 13.30 -42.09
N GLN A 388 -10.85 13.97 -42.56
CA GLN A 388 -12.23 13.50 -42.59
C GLN A 388 -12.44 12.24 -43.44
N GLN A 389 -11.48 11.89 -44.30
CA GLN A 389 -11.40 10.58 -44.94
C GLN A 389 -10.54 9.64 -44.09
N LEU A 390 -10.93 9.41 -42.84
CA LEU A 390 -10.28 8.46 -41.93
C LEU A 390 -9.93 7.21 -42.73
N ALA A 391 -8.65 7.05 -43.08
CA ALA A 391 -8.25 6.02 -44.02
C ALA A 391 -8.73 4.70 -43.42
N ARG A 392 -9.51 3.92 -44.18
CA ARG A 392 -10.01 2.60 -43.72
C ARG A 392 -8.92 1.78 -43.01
N HIS A 393 -7.68 1.95 -43.46
CA HIS A 393 -6.48 1.36 -42.89
C HIS A 393 -6.13 1.86 -41.47
N PHE A 394 -6.18 3.17 -41.22
CA PHE A 394 -5.99 3.73 -39.87
C PHE A 394 -7.07 3.21 -38.91
N ARG A 395 -8.33 3.19 -39.35
CA ARG A 395 -9.44 2.76 -38.49
C ARG A 395 -9.30 1.31 -38.03
N LEU A 396 -9.01 0.40 -38.96
CA LEU A 396 -8.80 -1.01 -38.65
C LEU A 396 -7.59 -1.20 -37.73
N ALA A 397 -6.51 -0.45 -37.97
CA ALA A 397 -5.34 -0.47 -37.10
C ALA A 397 -5.69 0.07 -35.70
N TRP A 398 -6.42 1.18 -35.61
CA TRP A 398 -6.85 1.81 -34.37
C TRP A 398 -7.76 0.91 -33.54
N GLU A 399 -8.80 0.33 -34.15
CA GLU A 399 -9.72 -0.58 -33.47
C GLU A 399 -8.99 -1.85 -32.98
N LEU A 400 -8.05 -2.40 -33.77
CA LEU A 400 -7.24 -3.54 -33.35
C LEU A 400 -6.29 -3.18 -32.20
N ILE A 401 -5.60 -2.03 -32.30
CA ILE A 401 -4.72 -1.53 -31.24
C ILE A 401 -5.51 -1.30 -29.96
N GLN A 402 -6.72 -0.75 -30.03
CA GLN A 402 -7.57 -0.57 -28.86
C GLN A 402 -7.92 -1.89 -28.19
N LEU A 403 -8.30 -2.93 -28.94
CA LEU A 403 -8.59 -4.25 -28.35
C LEU A 403 -7.38 -4.88 -27.64
N VAL A 404 -6.22 -4.82 -28.29
CA VAL A 404 -4.96 -5.32 -27.70
C VAL A 404 -4.61 -4.51 -26.46
N MET A 405 -4.68 -3.18 -26.55
CA MET A 405 -4.34 -2.28 -25.45
C MET A 405 -5.24 -2.43 -24.25
N VAL A 406 -6.56 -2.55 -24.44
CA VAL A 406 -7.50 -2.79 -23.34
C VAL A 406 -7.15 -4.08 -22.61
N SER A 407 -6.79 -5.14 -23.34
CA SER A 407 -6.34 -6.40 -22.76
C SER A 407 -5.03 -6.22 -21.99
N CYS A 408 -4.06 -5.51 -22.55
CA CYS A 408 -2.79 -5.19 -21.87
C CYS A 408 -3.01 -4.33 -20.60
N ILE A 409 -3.89 -3.33 -20.65
CA ILE A 409 -4.23 -2.47 -19.52
C ILE A 409 -4.94 -3.26 -18.43
N ALA A 410 -5.88 -4.15 -18.80
CA ALA A 410 -6.53 -5.05 -17.84
C ALA A 410 -5.50 -5.91 -17.10
N SER A 411 -4.58 -6.54 -17.85
CA SER A 411 -3.50 -7.35 -17.26
C SER A 411 -2.55 -6.53 -16.39
N ALA A 412 -2.16 -5.34 -16.84
CA ALA A 412 -1.29 -4.44 -16.09
C ALA A 412 -1.95 -3.97 -14.79
N LEU A 413 -3.20 -3.49 -14.85
CA LEU A 413 -3.96 -3.08 -13.67
C LEU A 413 -4.15 -4.26 -12.71
N TYR A 414 -4.43 -5.46 -13.22
CA TYR A 414 -4.55 -6.67 -12.39
C TYR A 414 -3.25 -7.01 -11.67
N SER A 415 -2.12 -6.90 -12.36
CA SER A 415 -0.79 -7.04 -11.76
C SER A 415 -0.54 -5.97 -10.69
N PHE A 416 -0.85 -4.71 -10.98
CA PHE A 416 -0.67 -3.58 -10.05
C PHE A 416 -1.53 -3.69 -8.80
N ARG A 417 -2.75 -4.23 -8.94
CA ARG A 417 -3.60 -4.56 -7.80
C ARG A 417 -2.94 -5.60 -6.89
N ALA A 418 -2.25 -6.58 -7.45
CA ALA A 418 -1.60 -7.64 -6.67
C ALA A 418 -0.36 -7.13 -5.94
N THR A 419 0.47 -6.30 -6.59
CA THR A 419 1.75 -5.83 -6.06
C THR A 419 1.65 -4.55 -5.23
N SER A 420 0.58 -3.75 -5.40
CA SER A 420 0.41 -2.41 -4.84
C SER A 420 1.52 -1.43 -5.25
N LEU A 421 1.16 -0.26 -5.77
CA LEU A 421 2.13 0.67 -6.34
C LEU A 421 2.36 1.87 -5.44
N SER A 422 3.04 1.67 -4.30
CA SER A 422 3.35 2.74 -3.34
C SER A 422 4.03 3.95 -4.00
N PHE A 423 4.89 3.71 -5.01
CA PHE A 423 5.55 4.78 -5.78
C PHE A 423 4.57 5.76 -6.45
N ILE A 424 3.31 5.38 -6.68
CA ILE A 424 2.29 6.31 -7.19
C ILE A 424 2.14 7.50 -6.22
N ILE A 425 2.17 7.24 -4.92
CA ILE A 425 2.13 8.28 -3.90
C ILE A 425 3.43 9.07 -3.93
N ASP A 426 4.59 8.42 -4.04
CA ASP A 426 5.88 9.14 -4.06
C ASP A 426 6.05 10.04 -5.30
N MET A 427 5.63 9.56 -6.47
CA MET A 427 5.80 10.28 -7.74
C MET A 427 4.69 11.29 -8.01
N ASN A 428 3.45 10.98 -7.63
CA ASN A 428 2.27 11.75 -8.00
C ASN A 428 1.46 12.24 -6.80
N GLY A 429 1.89 11.98 -5.57
CA GLY A 429 1.17 12.33 -4.35
C GLY A 429 2.03 13.11 -3.34
N GLU A 430 1.37 13.64 -2.32
CA GLU A 430 1.99 14.22 -1.14
C GLU A 430 1.04 13.99 0.05
N LEU A 431 1.55 13.43 1.15
CA LEU A 431 0.79 13.30 2.40
C LEU A 431 0.87 14.61 3.17
N LEU A 432 -0.29 15.23 3.38
CA LEU A 432 -0.44 16.45 4.16
C LEU A 432 -1.15 16.17 5.48
N ARG A 433 -0.78 16.92 6.51
CA ARG A 433 -1.42 16.88 7.83
C ARG A 433 -2.28 18.12 8.02
N LYS A 434 -3.41 17.99 8.71
CA LYS A 434 -4.25 19.13 9.08
C LYS A 434 -3.50 20.21 9.86
N THR A 435 -2.47 19.82 10.60
CA THR A 435 -1.62 20.71 11.40
C THR A 435 -0.57 21.47 10.58
N SER A 436 -0.37 21.14 9.30
CA SER A 436 0.50 21.90 8.40
C SER A 436 -0.29 22.97 7.64
N ASP A 437 0.39 24.06 7.24
CA ASP A 437 -0.24 25.17 6.50
C ASP A 437 -0.98 24.68 5.24
N GLY A 438 -0.36 23.76 4.49
CA GLY A 438 -0.96 23.16 3.29
C GLY A 438 -2.12 22.21 3.59
N GLY A 439 -2.00 21.37 4.62
CA GLY A 439 -3.05 20.41 4.95
C GLY A 439 -4.25 21.03 5.66
N ALA A 440 -4.09 22.15 6.36
CA ALA A 440 -5.21 22.91 6.93
C ALA A 440 -6.21 23.36 5.84
N ALA A 441 -5.72 23.73 4.66
CA ALA A 441 -6.55 24.14 3.53
C ALA A 441 -7.14 22.94 2.76
N LEU A 442 -6.38 21.85 2.63
CA LEU A 442 -6.70 20.75 1.69
C LEU A 442 -7.32 19.52 2.34
N CYS A 443 -6.98 19.21 3.59
CA CYS A 443 -7.45 18.01 4.29
C CYS A 443 -8.82 18.18 4.97
N LYS A 444 -9.42 19.37 4.88
CA LYS A 444 -10.76 19.68 5.39
C LYS A 444 -10.92 19.28 6.87
N LEU A 445 -11.83 18.35 7.16
CA LEU A 445 -12.12 17.89 8.52
C LEU A 445 -11.18 16.76 9.00
N ARG A 446 -10.29 16.26 8.15
CA ARG A 446 -9.49 15.06 8.41
C ARG A 446 -8.10 15.41 8.92
N ASP A 447 -7.54 14.55 9.75
CA ASP A 447 -6.23 14.75 10.38
C ASP A 447 -5.08 14.67 9.37
N SER A 448 -5.26 13.90 8.29
CA SER A 448 -4.32 13.82 7.17
C SER A 448 -5.02 13.52 5.84
N CYS A 449 -4.38 13.88 4.73
CA CYS A 449 -4.85 13.57 3.38
C CYS A 449 -3.69 13.46 2.38
N VAL A 450 -3.85 12.62 1.35
CA VAL A 450 -2.96 12.57 0.19
C VAL A 450 -3.52 13.46 -0.91
N VAL A 451 -2.70 14.38 -1.39
CA VAL A 451 -3.00 15.27 -2.50
C VAL A 451 -2.24 14.79 -3.72
N PHE A 452 -2.96 14.43 -4.78
CA PHE A 452 -2.33 14.02 -6.04
C PHE A 452 -2.05 15.24 -6.93
N LYS A 453 -0.84 15.31 -7.49
CA LYS A 453 -0.37 16.39 -8.37
C LYS A 453 -1.05 16.34 -9.74
N HIS A 454 -1.19 15.15 -10.30
CA HIS A 454 -1.84 14.91 -11.59
C HIS A 454 -3.06 14.00 -11.43
N ASN A 455 -4.15 14.35 -12.09
CA ASN A 455 -5.34 13.50 -12.15
C ASN A 455 -5.22 12.41 -13.22
N MET A 456 -6.05 11.39 -13.09
CA MET A 456 -6.00 10.22 -13.95
C MET A 456 -6.43 10.54 -15.39
N ALA A 457 -7.33 11.50 -15.61
CA ALA A 457 -7.68 11.95 -16.96
C ALA A 457 -6.46 12.51 -17.73
N LEU A 458 -5.57 13.23 -17.05
CA LEU A 458 -4.32 13.72 -17.63
C LEU A 458 -3.39 12.55 -18.00
N ALA A 459 -3.23 11.57 -17.10
CA ALA A 459 -2.45 10.37 -17.40
C ALA A 459 -3.00 9.60 -18.62
N LEU A 460 -4.33 9.43 -18.70
CA LEU A 460 -5.00 8.78 -19.84
C LEU A 460 -4.86 9.56 -21.14
N THR A 461 -4.81 10.90 -21.07
CA THR A 461 -4.55 11.74 -22.24
C THR A 461 -3.17 11.47 -22.82
N VAL A 462 -2.13 11.42 -21.99
CA VAL A 462 -0.76 11.13 -22.42
C VAL A 462 -0.67 9.73 -23.06
N VAL A 463 -1.27 8.71 -22.41
CA VAL A 463 -1.31 7.35 -22.96
C VAL A 463 -2.04 7.32 -24.30
N SER A 464 -3.20 7.98 -24.40
CA SER A 464 -4.01 7.98 -25.63
C SER A 464 -3.32 8.66 -26.81
N LEU A 465 -2.58 9.76 -26.57
CA LEU A 465 -1.76 10.40 -27.59
C LEU A 465 -0.64 9.47 -28.07
N GLY A 466 0.05 8.80 -27.14
CA GLY A 466 1.07 7.80 -27.49
C GLY A 466 0.52 6.68 -28.38
N LEU A 467 -0.69 6.19 -28.09
CA LEU A 467 -1.35 5.18 -28.92
C LEU A 467 -1.74 5.68 -30.30
N ASP A 468 -2.22 6.93 -30.42
CA ASP A 468 -2.52 7.54 -31.72
C ASP A 468 -1.26 7.59 -32.60
N PHE A 469 -0.10 7.97 -32.03
CA PHE A 469 1.18 7.96 -32.74
C PHE A 469 1.57 6.56 -33.21
N VAL A 470 1.42 5.53 -32.38
CA VAL A 470 1.69 4.14 -32.77
C VAL A 470 0.76 3.70 -33.91
N ALA A 471 -0.54 3.99 -33.81
CA ALA A 471 -1.52 3.64 -34.84
C ALA A 471 -1.23 4.33 -36.18
N ALA A 472 -0.83 5.61 -36.13
CA ALA A 472 -0.39 6.34 -37.32
C ALA A 472 0.85 5.68 -37.94
N GLY A 473 1.85 5.32 -37.13
CA GLY A 473 3.07 4.63 -37.59
C GLY A 473 2.79 3.28 -38.26
N VAL A 474 1.98 2.42 -37.62
CA VAL A 474 1.58 1.12 -38.19
C VAL A 474 0.85 1.29 -39.52
N THR A 475 -0.01 2.30 -39.61
CA THR A 475 -0.77 2.59 -40.83
C THR A 475 0.16 3.03 -41.97
N MET A 476 1.13 3.91 -41.68
CA MET A 476 2.13 4.34 -42.67
C MET A 476 2.99 3.16 -43.15
N ALA A 477 3.51 2.35 -42.22
CA ALA A 477 4.31 1.17 -42.56
C ALA A 477 3.53 0.18 -43.44
N ALA A 478 2.25 -0.07 -43.13
CA ALA A 478 1.39 -0.93 -43.93
C ALA A 478 1.16 -0.37 -45.34
N TYR A 479 1.05 0.95 -45.48
CA TYR A 479 0.93 1.62 -46.78
C TYR A 479 2.21 1.48 -47.62
N ASP A 480 3.38 1.70 -47.02
CA ASP A 480 4.67 1.58 -47.69
C ASP A 480 4.95 0.14 -48.15
N ILE A 481 4.66 -0.86 -47.31
CA ILE A 481 4.78 -2.28 -47.67
C ILE A 481 3.84 -2.62 -48.84
N ARG A 482 2.59 -2.14 -48.80
CA ARG A 482 1.63 -2.40 -49.88
C ARG A 482 2.05 -1.75 -51.19
N THR A 483 2.59 -0.53 -51.15
CA THR A 483 3.09 0.15 -52.36
C THR A 483 4.37 -0.47 -52.90
N ALA A 484 5.24 -1.02 -52.04
CA ALA A 484 6.40 -1.80 -52.47
C ALA A 484 5.99 -3.12 -53.14
N LEU A 485 5.04 -3.85 -52.56
CA LEU A 485 4.52 -5.10 -53.11
C LEU A 485 3.79 -4.90 -54.44
N SER A 486 2.98 -3.83 -54.57
CA SER A 486 2.28 -3.52 -55.82
C SER A 486 3.25 -3.10 -56.95
N ARG A 487 4.30 -2.32 -56.64
CA ARG A 487 5.37 -2.02 -57.62
C ARG A 487 6.12 -3.28 -58.06
N CYS A 488 6.35 -4.23 -57.15
CA CYS A 488 7.00 -5.50 -57.47
C CYS A 488 6.14 -6.37 -58.39
N ALA A 489 4.82 -6.45 -58.14
CA ALA A 489 3.87 -7.16 -58.98
C ALA A 489 3.73 -6.54 -60.38
N ILE A 490 3.74 -5.21 -60.50
CA ILE A 490 3.71 -4.52 -61.81
C ILE A 490 5.00 -4.79 -62.59
N ARG A 491 6.17 -4.81 -61.93
CA ARG A 491 7.46 -5.16 -62.57
C ARG A 491 7.48 -6.59 -63.09
N GLN A 492 6.90 -7.55 -62.36
CA GLN A 492 6.77 -8.94 -62.81
C GLN A 492 5.73 -9.11 -63.93
N GLY A 493 4.67 -8.30 -63.95
CA GLY A 493 3.68 -8.27 -65.02
C GLY A 493 4.23 -7.73 -66.35
N LEU A 494 5.06 -6.68 -66.30
CA LEU A 494 5.74 -6.14 -67.49
C LEU A 494 6.77 -7.12 -68.08
N HIS A 495 7.47 -7.90 -67.24
CA HIS A 495 8.42 -8.91 -67.69
C HIS A 495 7.77 -10.14 -68.36
N ARG A 496 6.46 -10.34 -68.24
CA ARG A 496 5.71 -11.39 -68.97
C ARG A 496 5.10 -10.91 -70.30
N LEU A 497 5.20 -9.61 -70.59
CA LEU A 497 4.70 -8.98 -71.82
C LEU A 497 5.81 -8.61 -72.81
N GLN A 498 7.08 -8.87 -72.45
CA GLN A 498 8.22 -9.02 -73.36
C GLN A 498 8.47 -10.51 -73.55
#